data_AF-A0A1Q1FJM8-F1
#
_entry.id   AF-A0A1Q1FJM8-F1
#
_cell.length_a   1.000
_cell.length_b   1.000
_cell.length_c   1.000
_cell.angle_alpha   90.00
_cell.angle_beta   90.00
_cell.angle_gamma   90.00
#
_symmetry.space_group_name_H-M   'P 1'
#
loop_
_entity.id
_entity.type
_entity.pdbx_description
1 polymer ?
#
loop_
_entity_poly.entity_id
_entity_poly.type
_entity_poly.pdbx_seq_one_letter_code
_entity_poly.pdbx_strand_id
1 'polypeptide(L)'
;MTTSEGETMRDEEPPGERSGSRVGSPRADGIRNEVFRALAHTRRRRVLAYLRDERRAVPVEHVATYVATAETTGDADAAYTEVETSLYHVHLPKLIDAGLLTWVEPDRRTAVELTTLGAELPPELEWVPADLPGED
;
A
#
# COMPACT_ATOMS: atom_id res chain seq x y z
N MET A 1 -9.45 -57.08 -44.21
CA MET A 1 -8.00 -57.33 -44.25
C MET A 1 -7.46 -57.12 -42.85
N THR A 2 -6.86 -58.16 -42.28
CA THR A 2 -6.23 -58.18 -40.95
C THR A 2 -4.73 -58.02 -41.11
N THR A 3 -4.12 -57.17 -40.28
CA THR A 3 -2.71 -57.09 -39.81
C THR A 3 -2.57 -55.66 -39.23
N SER A 4 -1.78 -55.33 -38.21
CA SER A 4 -0.72 -56.02 -37.51
C SER A 4 -0.42 -55.21 -36.24
N GLU A 5 0.06 -55.92 -35.23
CA GLU A 5 1.20 -55.56 -34.37
C GLU A 5 1.12 -54.33 -33.45
N GLY A 6 1.27 -54.61 -32.17
CA GLY A 6 1.57 -53.62 -31.16
C GLY A 6 3.04 -53.20 -31.20
N GLU A 7 3.26 -51.97 -30.77
CA GLU A 7 4.56 -51.46 -30.36
C GLU A 7 4.40 -50.78 -29.01
N THR A 8 4.98 -51.42 -28.00
CA THR A 8 5.23 -50.85 -26.68
C THR A 8 6.38 -49.85 -26.80
N MET A 9 6.06 -48.56 -26.88
CA MET A 9 6.98 -47.43 -26.67
C MET A 9 6.67 -46.87 -25.28
N ARG A 10 7.37 -47.33 -24.24
CA ARG A 10 8.54 -46.69 -23.61
C ARG A 10 8.27 -45.25 -23.14
N ASP A 11 8.27 -45.15 -21.80
CA ASP A 11 8.52 -44.00 -20.94
C ASP A 11 8.72 -42.64 -21.61
N GLU A 12 7.77 -41.74 -21.37
CA GLU A 12 8.05 -40.31 -21.34
C GLU A 12 7.20 -39.65 -20.25
N GLU A 13 7.63 -39.78 -18.99
CA GLU A 13 7.35 -38.75 -17.98
C GLU A 13 8.51 -37.75 -17.98
N PRO A 14 8.31 -36.50 -18.44
CA PRO A 14 9.11 -35.39 -17.98
C PRO A 14 8.53 -34.85 -16.66
N PRO A 15 9.30 -34.81 -15.56
CA PRO A 15 8.90 -34.09 -14.35
C PRO A 15 9.23 -32.61 -14.53
N GLY A 16 8.28 -31.85 -15.06
CA GLY A 16 8.23 -30.40 -14.98
C GLY A 16 6.75 -30.04 -14.99
N GLU A 17 6.17 -29.43 -13.97
CA GLU A 17 6.57 -28.14 -13.42
C GLU A 17 6.41 -28.12 -11.90
N ARG A 18 7.53 -28.16 -11.16
CA ARG A 18 7.59 -27.50 -9.86
C ARG A 18 8.02 -26.06 -10.09
N SER A 19 7.05 -25.17 -10.24
CA SER A 19 7.04 -23.90 -9.52
C SER A 19 5.67 -23.30 -9.72
N GLY A 20 4.83 -23.42 -8.69
CA GLY A 20 3.58 -22.70 -8.62
C GLY A 20 3.87 -21.20 -8.64
N SER A 21 4.02 -20.65 -9.84
CA SER A 21 3.72 -19.26 -10.08
C SER A 21 2.25 -19.14 -9.72
N ARG A 22 1.98 -18.65 -8.51
CA ARG A 22 0.66 -18.12 -8.17
C ARG A 22 0.47 -16.96 -9.15
N VAL A 23 -0.06 -17.27 -10.33
CA VAL A 23 -0.56 -16.29 -11.28
C VAL A 23 -1.65 -15.58 -10.51
N GLY A 24 -1.29 -14.44 -9.93
CA GLY A 24 -2.26 -13.51 -9.39
C GLY A 24 -3.29 -13.28 -10.49
N SER A 25 -4.56 -13.30 -10.14
CA SER A 25 -5.57 -12.89 -11.12
C SER A 25 -5.22 -11.45 -11.55
N PRO A 26 -5.41 -11.06 -12.83
CA PRO A 26 -5.05 -9.72 -13.31
C PRO A 26 -5.62 -8.58 -12.46
N ARG A 27 -6.78 -8.81 -11.83
CA ARG A 27 -7.39 -7.91 -10.84
C ARG A 27 -6.58 -7.77 -9.55
N ALA A 28 -6.11 -8.88 -8.99
CA ALA A 28 -5.28 -8.88 -7.78
C ALA A 28 -3.92 -8.21 -8.03
N ASP A 29 -3.34 -8.40 -9.22
CA ASP A 29 -2.11 -7.72 -9.61
C ASP A 29 -2.32 -6.21 -9.80
N GLY A 30 -3.48 -5.80 -10.34
CA GLY A 30 -3.89 -4.40 -10.41
C GLY A 30 -3.97 -3.74 -9.03
N ILE A 31 -4.70 -4.36 -8.09
CA ILE A 31 -4.83 -3.86 -6.71
C ILE A 31 -3.46 -3.77 -6.03
N ARG A 32 -2.62 -4.80 -6.19
CA ARG A 32 -1.27 -4.81 -5.60
C ARG A 32 -0.42 -3.67 -6.15
N ASN A 33 -0.47 -3.41 -7.45
CA ASN A 33 0.26 -2.30 -8.08
C ASN A 33 -0.23 -0.93 -7.60
N GLU A 34 -1.54 -0.76 -7.40
CA GLU A 34 -2.11 0.48 -6.85
C GLU A 34 -1.65 0.72 -5.42
N VAL A 35 -1.69 -0.30 -4.56
CA VAL A 35 -1.18 -0.22 -3.19
C VAL A 35 0.32 0.11 -3.18
N PHE A 36 1.15 -0.56 -3.98
CA PHE A 36 2.58 -0.21 -4.04
C PHE A 36 2.84 1.20 -4.55
N ARG A 37 2.09 1.65 -5.57
CA ARG A 37 2.14 3.04 -6.03
C ARG A 37 1.67 4.01 -4.96
N ALA A 38 0.72 3.63 -4.11
CA ALA A 38 0.25 4.40 -2.95
C ALA A 38 1.36 4.53 -1.89
N LEU A 39 2.08 3.45 -1.62
CA LEU A 39 3.15 3.41 -0.63
C LEU A 39 4.48 4.03 -1.11
N ALA A 40 4.65 4.32 -2.40
CA ALA A 40 5.92 4.84 -2.93
C ALA A 40 6.36 6.21 -2.35
N HIS A 41 5.43 7.02 -1.81
CA HIS A 41 5.75 8.37 -1.33
C HIS A 41 5.82 8.44 0.20
N THR A 42 6.86 9.07 0.74
CA THR A 42 7.12 9.15 2.19
C THR A 42 5.97 9.80 2.98
N ARG A 43 5.37 10.90 2.49
CA ARG A 43 4.18 11.49 3.14
C ARG A 43 3.02 10.50 3.29
N ARG A 44 2.71 9.71 2.25
CA ARG A 44 1.60 8.74 2.29
C ARG A 44 1.85 7.63 3.32
N ARG A 45 3.10 7.17 3.38
CA ARG A 45 3.61 6.25 4.39
C ARG A 45 3.46 6.78 5.81
N ARG A 46 3.88 8.03 6.07
CA ARG A 46 3.67 8.73 7.36
C ARG A 46 2.20 8.83 7.77
N VAL A 47 1.33 9.16 6.83
CA VAL A 47 -0.12 9.26 7.08
C VAL A 47 -0.68 7.91 7.55
N LEU A 48 -0.35 6.82 6.86
CA LEU A 48 -0.82 5.48 7.23
C LEU A 48 -0.32 5.07 8.62
N ALA A 49 0.96 5.27 8.91
CA ALA A 49 1.54 5.00 10.21
C ALA A 49 0.85 5.79 11.33
N TYR A 50 0.63 7.10 11.12
CA TYR A 50 -0.04 7.95 12.11
C TYR A 50 -1.48 7.50 12.39
N LEU A 51 -2.26 7.19 11.34
CA LEU A 51 -3.64 6.73 11.50
C LEU A 51 -3.72 5.35 12.17
N ARG A 52 -2.72 4.49 11.95
CA ARG A 52 -2.62 3.19 12.61
C ARG A 52 -2.41 3.32 14.10
N ASP A 53 -1.56 4.25 14.52
CA ASP A 53 -1.32 4.50 15.95
C ASP A 53 -2.56 5.09 16.63
N GLU A 54 -3.29 5.97 15.93
CA GLU A 54 -4.51 6.60 16.46
C GLU A 54 -5.69 5.62 16.56
N ARG A 55 -5.77 4.60 15.68
CA ARG A 55 -6.84 3.57 15.65
C ARG A 55 -8.27 4.15 15.60
N ARG A 56 -8.44 5.32 15.01
CA ARG A 56 -9.71 6.06 14.91
C ARG A 56 -9.71 7.00 13.72
N ALA A 57 -10.85 7.62 13.45
CA ALA A 57 -10.95 8.77 12.57
C ALA A 57 -10.12 9.94 13.08
N VAL A 58 -9.35 10.55 12.18
CA VAL A 58 -8.46 11.68 12.48
C VAL A 58 -8.75 12.86 11.56
N PRO A 59 -8.92 14.08 12.12
CA PRO A 59 -9.02 15.30 11.33
C PRO A 59 -7.81 15.51 10.42
N VAL A 60 -8.03 16.01 9.19
CA VAL A 60 -6.94 16.27 8.23
C VAL A 60 -5.93 17.27 8.80
N GLU A 61 -6.39 18.24 9.58
CA GLU A 61 -5.53 19.20 10.29
C GLU A 61 -4.47 18.49 11.16
N HIS A 62 -4.85 17.47 11.93
CA HIS A 62 -3.91 16.75 12.79
C HIS A 62 -2.93 15.91 11.97
N VAL A 63 -3.41 15.32 10.87
CA VAL A 63 -2.55 14.61 9.92
C VAL A 63 -1.53 15.56 9.29
N ALA A 64 -1.96 16.77 8.91
CA ALA A 64 -1.09 17.81 8.35
C ALA A 64 -0.04 18.27 9.37
N THR A 65 -0.44 18.53 10.62
CA THR A 65 0.48 18.87 11.71
C THR A 65 1.53 17.79 11.89
N TYR A 66 1.11 16.53 12.02
CA TYR A 66 2.04 15.41 12.21
C TYR A 66 3.07 15.31 11.07
N VAL A 67 2.61 15.37 9.82
CA VAL A 67 3.49 15.26 8.65
C VAL A 67 4.43 16.48 8.55
N ALA A 68 3.94 17.69 8.80
CA ALA A 68 4.75 18.91 8.78
C ALA A 68 5.84 18.87 9.87
N THR A 69 5.50 18.47 11.10
CA THR A 69 6.46 18.30 12.19
C THR A 69 7.51 17.23 11.86
N ALA A 70 7.12 16.13 11.20
CA ALA A 70 8.04 15.09 10.78
C ALA A 70 8.97 15.49 9.62
N GLU A 71 8.69 16.58 8.92
CA GLU A 71 9.44 17.04 7.75
C GLU A 71 10.30 18.27 7.99
N THR A 72 9.96 19.08 8.99
CA THR A 72 10.64 20.36 9.22
C THR A 72 11.38 20.40 10.55
N THR A 73 12.52 21.08 10.54
CA THR A 73 13.21 21.57 11.74
C THR A 73 13.19 23.11 11.83
N GLY A 74 12.43 23.76 10.94
CA GLY A 74 12.39 25.22 10.73
C GLY A 74 10.99 25.84 10.83
N ASP A 75 10.66 26.80 9.95
CA ASP A 75 9.38 27.53 9.96
C ASP A 75 8.18 26.58 9.82
N ALA A 76 7.43 26.44 10.92
CA ALA A 76 6.38 25.44 11.04
C ALA A 76 5.09 25.84 10.32
N ASP A 77 4.77 27.13 10.23
CA ASP A 77 3.51 27.62 9.64
C ASP A 77 3.52 27.50 8.11
N ALA A 78 4.62 27.89 7.47
CA ALA A 78 4.78 27.74 6.02
C ALA A 78 4.77 26.25 5.61
N ALA A 79 5.47 25.40 6.38
CA ALA A 79 5.50 23.97 6.16
C ALA A 79 4.11 23.32 6.37
N TYR A 80 3.36 23.73 7.39
CA TYR A 80 2.01 23.22 7.64
C TYR A 80 1.08 23.49 6.45
N THR A 81 1.04 24.74 5.97
CA THR A 81 0.13 25.15 4.89
C THR A 81 0.41 24.38 3.59
N GLU A 82 1.68 24.20 3.25
CA GLU A 82 2.09 23.42 2.07
C GLU A 82 1.70 21.95 2.23
N VAL A 83 1.96 21.36 3.40
CA VAL A 83 1.64 19.97 3.70
C VAL A 83 0.15 19.73 3.64
N GLU A 84 -0.66 20.54 4.31
CA GLU A 84 -2.12 20.45 4.30
C GLU A 84 -2.68 20.49 2.87
N THR A 85 -2.24 21.47 2.08
CA THR A 85 -2.61 21.59 0.66
C THR A 85 -2.26 20.31 -0.13
N SER A 86 -1.04 19.79 0.06
CA SER A 86 -0.60 18.57 -0.62
C SER A 86 -1.38 17.32 -0.19
N LEU A 87 -1.81 17.26 1.07
CA LEU A 87 -2.63 16.16 1.59
C LEU A 87 -3.97 16.12 0.89
N TYR A 88 -4.68 17.25 0.81
CA TYR A 88 -5.99 17.35 0.17
C TYR A 88 -5.96 17.03 -1.32
N HIS A 89 -4.96 17.52 -2.04
CA HIS A 89 -4.97 17.47 -3.50
C HIS A 89 -4.21 16.28 -4.08
N VAL A 90 -3.25 15.70 -3.35
CA VAL A 90 -2.35 14.69 -3.90
C VAL A 90 -2.33 13.41 -3.07
N HIS A 91 -2.09 13.52 -1.76
CA HIS A 91 -1.75 12.34 -0.96
C HIS A 91 -2.99 11.56 -0.51
N LEU A 92 -3.98 12.22 0.09
CA LEU A 92 -5.19 11.57 0.57
C LEU A 92 -6.01 10.98 -0.60
N PRO A 93 -6.25 11.69 -1.72
CA PRO A 93 -6.95 11.10 -2.86
C PRO A 93 -6.30 9.80 -3.35
N LYS A 94 -4.97 9.77 -3.49
CA LYS A 94 -4.25 8.56 -3.94
C LYS A 94 -4.33 7.40 -2.96
N LEU A 95 -4.40 7.67 -1.65
CA LEU A 95 -4.56 6.64 -0.63
C LEU A 95 -5.99 6.08 -0.63
N ILE A 96 -6.98 6.95 -0.87
CA ILE A 96 -8.39 6.59 -0.97
C ILE A 96 -8.65 5.79 -2.25
N ASP A 97 -8.09 6.20 -3.38
CA ASP A 97 -8.19 5.48 -4.65
C ASP A 97 -7.61 4.07 -4.55
N ALA A 98 -6.53 3.90 -3.76
CA ALA A 98 -5.93 2.59 -3.48
C ALA A 98 -6.71 1.78 -2.42
N GLY A 99 -7.82 2.30 -1.90
CA GLY A 99 -8.67 1.65 -0.90
C GLY A 99 -8.04 1.56 0.50
N LEU A 100 -6.98 2.31 0.79
CA LEU A 100 -6.26 2.26 2.07
C LEU A 100 -6.91 3.17 3.13
N LEU A 101 -7.51 4.27 2.68
CA LEU A 101 -8.22 5.25 3.51
C LEU A 101 -9.65 5.46 3.03
N THR A 102 -10.48 5.98 3.90
CA THR A 102 -11.76 6.57 3.53
C THR A 102 -11.97 7.92 4.21
N TRP A 103 -12.74 8.79 3.58
CA TRP A 103 -13.31 9.95 4.26
C TRP A 103 -14.41 9.49 5.21
N VAL A 104 -14.41 10.03 6.43
CA VAL A 104 -15.50 9.79 7.39
C VAL A 104 -16.81 10.40 6.86
N GLU A 105 -16.73 11.62 6.35
CA GLU A 105 -17.81 12.33 5.67
C GLU A 105 -17.33 12.71 4.25
N PRO A 106 -17.70 11.94 3.20
CA PRO A 106 -17.20 12.14 1.84
C PRO A 106 -17.42 13.55 1.26
N ASP A 107 -18.51 14.21 1.65
CA ASP A 107 -18.87 15.55 1.19
C ASP A 107 -18.07 16.66 1.90
N ARG A 108 -17.67 16.43 3.15
CA ARG A 108 -16.99 17.44 3.97
C ARG A 108 -15.47 17.32 3.95
N ARG A 109 -14.96 16.10 3.77
CA ARG A 109 -13.52 15.80 3.69
C ARG A 109 -12.70 16.35 4.86
N THR A 110 -13.28 16.35 6.05
CA THR A 110 -12.65 16.93 7.26
C THR A 110 -11.80 15.93 8.03
N ALA A 111 -12.11 14.64 7.92
CA ALA A 111 -11.43 13.57 8.64
C ALA A 111 -11.33 12.30 7.80
N VAL A 112 -10.24 11.56 8.01
CA VAL A 112 -9.97 10.27 7.37
C VAL A 112 -9.79 9.17 8.41
N GLU A 113 -10.04 7.93 7.99
CA GLU A 113 -9.76 6.73 8.77
C GLU A 113 -9.17 5.63 7.89
N LEU A 114 -8.45 4.70 8.51
CA LEU A 114 -7.97 3.49 7.84
C LEU A 114 -9.15 2.59 7.48
N THR A 115 -9.12 2.06 6.27
CA THR A 115 -9.99 0.93 5.91
C THR A 115 -9.44 -0.35 6.52
N THR A 116 -10.19 -1.45 6.40
CA THR A 116 -9.68 -2.79 6.71
C THR A 116 -8.39 -3.10 5.94
N LEU A 117 -8.33 -2.76 4.65
CA LEU A 117 -7.13 -2.99 3.84
C LEU A 117 -5.93 -2.18 4.36
N GLY A 118 -6.14 -0.92 4.72
CA GLY A 118 -5.08 -0.08 5.30
C GLY A 118 -4.63 -0.57 6.67
N ALA A 119 -5.53 -1.10 7.49
CA ALA A 119 -5.19 -1.63 8.82
C ALA A 119 -4.36 -2.93 8.74
N GLU A 120 -4.60 -3.78 7.74
CA GLU A 120 -3.92 -5.07 7.55
C GLU A 120 -2.55 -4.97 6.87
N LEU A 121 -2.13 -3.78 6.45
CA LEU A 121 -0.82 -3.59 5.84
C LEU A 121 0.32 -3.81 6.85
N PRO A 122 1.36 -4.59 6.50
CA PRO A 122 2.54 -4.74 7.36
C PRO A 122 3.17 -3.38 7.67
N PRO A 123 3.53 -3.09 8.94
CA PRO A 123 4.12 -1.80 9.31
C PRO A 123 5.41 -1.51 8.54
N GLU A 124 6.16 -2.54 8.15
CA GLU A 124 7.41 -2.44 7.37
C GLU A 124 7.18 -1.84 5.97
N LEU A 125 5.99 -2.02 5.41
CA LEU A 125 5.61 -1.46 4.10
C LEU A 125 5.12 -0.01 4.19
N GLU A 126 4.65 0.38 5.37
CA GLU A 126 4.10 1.71 5.61
C GLU A 126 5.12 2.69 6.14
N TRP A 127 6.13 2.23 6.83
CA TRP A 127 7.13 3.10 7.41
C TRP A 127 8.36 2.27 7.77
N VAL A 128 9.47 2.58 7.10
CA VAL A 128 10.79 2.21 7.61
C VAL A 128 11.19 3.33 8.56
N PRO A 129 11.28 3.10 9.88
CA PRO A 129 11.89 4.08 10.75
C PRO A 129 13.30 4.36 10.23
N ALA A 130 13.70 5.63 10.19
CA ALA A 130 15.05 6.01 9.78
C ALA A 130 16.14 5.36 10.65
N ASP A 131 15.74 4.78 11.79
CA ASP A 131 16.58 4.14 12.80
C ASP A 131 16.43 2.62 12.83
N LEU A 132 16.24 1.94 11.69
CA LEU A 132 16.57 0.51 11.68
C LEU A 132 18.07 0.39 11.93
N PRO A 133 18.53 -0.19 13.06
CA PRO A 133 19.94 -0.54 13.17
C PRO A 133 20.23 -1.48 12.01
N GLY A 134 21.26 -1.16 11.23
CA GLY A 134 21.72 -2.06 10.17
C GLY A 134 21.85 -3.45 10.76
N GLU A 135 21.15 -4.42 10.17
CA GLU A 135 21.35 -5.81 10.50
C GLU A 135 22.84 -6.10 10.23
N ASP A 136 23.59 -6.31 11.31
CA ASP A 136 25.02 -6.68 11.30
C ASP A 136 25.18 -8.16 10.92
#